data_AF-A0A2S4W3V5-F1
#
_entry.id   AF-A0A2S4W3V5-F1
#
_cell.length_a   1.000
_cell.length_b   1.000
_cell.length_c   1.000
_cell.angle_alpha   90.00
_cell.angle_beta   90.00
_cell.angle_gamma   90.00
#
_symmetry.space_group_name_H-M   'P 1'
#
loop_
_entity.id
_entity.type
_entity.pdbx_description
1 polymer ?
#
loop_
_entity_poly.entity_id
_entity_poly.type
_entity_poly.pdbx_seq_one_letter_code
_entity_poly.pdbx_strand_id
1 'polypeptide(L)'
;MKSLEIEVDQKSEIVQSILSASSNLVTKDDLSLFQAKDSSNGNSEAHRSEKEIPSNSIMDVFPRKNFASFPAGANILQSWTSPTWTHHLKSQSMFNNKRLKVEGNPPITVLISHLSLGTCWSFAGEKGQIGIQLTRVIHVTGITISHVSRFLAYDIRTAPNKFELWGLGFNGRKNLDLLHVGAYDIEAAQSVQYFAISSSQTRLYSKVLVKFRSNHGNPNLTCVYHMKIHGETREKLDGIGNLPEELDYLVPT
;
A
#
# COMPACT_ATOMS: atom_id res chain seq x y z
N MET A 1 9.75 33.52 28.89
CA MET A 1 10.70 32.39 28.97
C MET A 1 10.34 31.39 30.05
N LYS A 2 10.15 31.78 31.33
CA LYS A 2 9.79 30.84 32.40
C LYS A 2 8.54 29.96 32.17
N SER A 3 7.52 30.46 31.47
CA SER A 3 6.29 29.66 31.20
C SER A 3 6.43 28.61 30.09
N LEU A 4 7.44 28.76 29.22
CA LEU A 4 7.74 27.78 28.15
C LEU A 4 8.68 26.67 28.66
N GLU A 5 9.57 26.99 29.60
CA GLU A 5 10.43 26.00 30.27
C GLU A 5 9.61 25.03 31.13
N ILE A 6 8.60 25.52 31.85
CA ILE A 6 7.68 24.68 32.65
C ILE A 6 6.88 23.70 31.78
N GLU A 7 6.47 24.10 30.57
CA GLU A 7 5.67 23.24 29.67
C GLU A 7 6.52 22.17 28.97
N VAL A 8 7.82 22.42 28.80
CA VAL A 8 8.78 21.45 28.24
C VAL A 8 9.16 20.41 29.30
N ASP A 9 9.39 20.83 30.54
CA ASP A 9 9.71 19.91 31.65
C ASP A 9 8.54 18.97 31.98
N GLN A 10 7.29 19.46 31.96
CA GLN A 10 6.11 18.62 32.17
C GLN A 10 5.90 17.57 31.06
N LYS A 11 6.22 17.89 29.80
CA LYS A 11 6.13 16.92 28.68
C LYS A 11 7.25 15.88 28.72
N SER A 12 8.43 16.26 29.22
CA SER A 12 9.58 15.37 29.44
C SER A 12 9.28 14.28 30.48
N GLU A 13 8.68 14.62 31.61
CA GLU A 13 8.34 13.67 32.68
C GLU A 13 7.29 12.64 32.22
N ILE A 14 6.31 13.05 31.42
CA ILE A 14 5.28 12.17 30.86
C ILE A 14 5.89 11.13 29.90
N VAL A 15 6.86 11.54 29.07
CA VAL A 15 7.55 10.63 28.14
C VAL A 15 8.40 9.61 28.90
N GLN A 16 9.10 10.00 29.96
CA GLN A 16 9.90 9.09 30.79
C GLN A 16 9.04 8.10 31.61
N SER A 17 7.86 8.54 32.06
CA SER A 17 6.84 7.67 32.68
C SER A 17 6.32 6.59 31.70
N ILE A 18 6.08 6.95 30.43
CA ILE A 18 5.61 6.00 29.41
C ILE A 18 6.72 5.01 29.02
N LEU A 19 7.97 5.47 28.91
CA LEU A 19 9.12 4.61 28.58
C LEU A 19 9.42 3.61 29.71
N SER A 20 9.31 4.02 30.97
CA SER A 20 9.49 3.12 32.13
C SER A 20 8.33 2.16 32.35
N ALA A 21 7.09 2.54 31.98
CA ALA A 21 5.95 1.62 31.94
C ALA A 21 6.08 0.56 30.83
N SER A 22 6.72 0.92 29.72
CA SER A 22 6.93 0.02 28.56
C SER A 22 8.05 -1.00 28.78
N SER A 23 9.04 -0.71 29.64
CA SER A 23 10.14 -1.64 29.93
C SER A 23 9.76 -2.80 30.84
N ASN A 24 8.59 -2.75 31.49
CA ASN A 24 8.11 -3.78 32.42
C ASN A 24 7.08 -4.75 31.79
N LEU A 25 6.78 -4.60 30.50
CA LEU A 25 5.80 -5.43 29.76
C LEU A 25 6.42 -6.64 29.05
N VAL A 26 7.72 -6.91 29.24
CA VAL A 26 8.36 -8.15 28.78
C VAL A 26 8.66 -9.01 30.00
N THR A 27 7.74 -9.91 30.34
CA THR A 27 7.97 -10.92 31.39
C THR A 27 8.84 -12.06 30.83
N LYS A 28 9.64 -12.67 31.71
CA LYS A 28 10.56 -13.78 31.41
C LYS A 28 9.92 -15.02 30.75
N ASP A 29 8.60 -15.11 30.72
CA ASP A 29 7.87 -16.27 30.18
C ASP A 29 7.84 -16.31 28.64
N ASP A 30 7.88 -15.15 27.96
CA ASP A 30 7.85 -15.09 26.48
C ASP A 30 9.18 -15.49 25.81
N LEU A 31 10.29 -15.52 26.56
CA LEU A 31 11.59 -15.93 26.02
C LEU A 31 11.78 -17.46 26.00
N SER A 32 10.91 -18.22 26.67
CA SER A 32 10.98 -19.69 26.70
C SER A 32 10.40 -20.35 25.44
N LEU A 33 9.64 -19.61 24.64
CA LEU A 33 9.00 -20.12 23.41
C LEU A 33 9.96 -20.16 22.20
N PHE A 34 11.11 -19.48 22.27
CA PHE A 34 12.11 -19.44 21.20
C PHE A 34 13.31 -20.39 21.43
N GLN A 35 13.36 -21.10 22.56
CA GLN A 35 14.46 -22.03 22.89
C GLN A 35 13.98 -23.48 23.06
N ALA A 36 13.21 -23.99 22.10
CA ALA A 36 12.93 -25.42 22.03
C ALA A 36 13.06 -25.94 20.60
N LYS A 37 14.32 -26.19 20.20
CA LYS A 37 14.70 -27.32 19.34
C LYS A 37 16.22 -27.40 19.27
N ASP A 38 16.79 -28.16 20.19
CA ASP A 38 17.92 -29.03 19.87
C ASP A 38 17.90 -30.28 20.77
N SER A 39 17.86 -31.41 20.07
CA SER A 39 18.28 -32.76 20.45
C SER A 39 17.41 -33.71 21.33
N SER A 40 16.91 -34.72 20.61
CA SER A 40 17.06 -36.17 20.86
C SER A 40 16.00 -36.97 21.64
N ASN A 41 15.52 -38.01 20.95
CA ASN A 41 14.85 -39.24 21.37
C ASN A 41 13.41 -39.21 21.89
N GLY A 42 12.51 -39.82 21.10
CA GLY A 42 11.21 -40.31 21.55
C GLY A 42 10.34 -40.79 20.40
N ASN A 43 10.33 -42.11 20.16
CA ASN A 43 9.38 -42.76 19.26
C ASN A 43 7.94 -42.43 19.65
N SER A 44 7.15 -41.89 18.72
CA SER A 44 5.71 -42.17 18.66
C SER A 44 5.20 -41.97 17.24
N GLU A 45 4.59 -43.02 16.72
CA GLU A 45 3.86 -43.03 15.46
C GLU A 45 2.66 -42.09 15.58
N ALA A 46 2.62 -41.04 14.76
CA ALA A 46 1.42 -40.28 14.51
C ALA A 46 1.21 -40.19 13.01
N HIS A 47 0.18 -40.91 12.54
CA HIS A 47 -0.28 -40.93 11.17
C HIS A 47 -0.39 -39.52 10.58
N ARG A 48 0.47 -39.25 9.59
CA ARG A 48 0.42 -38.07 8.75
C ARG A 48 -0.77 -38.19 7.80
N SER A 49 -1.91 -37.60 8.19
CA SER A 49 -2.94 -37.23 7.23
C SER A 49 -2.46 -35.97 6.51
N GLU A 50 -1.87 -36.13 5.32
CA GLU A 50 -1.62 -35.03 4.40
C GLU A 50 -2.95 -34.46 3.95
N LYS A 51 -3.41 -33.41 4.63
CA LYS A 51 -4.46 -32.54 4.11
C LYS A 51 -3.86 -31.78 2.95
N GLU A 52 -4.27 -32.14 1.73
CA GLU A 52 -3.99 -31.34 0.53
C GLU A 52 -4.39 -29.89 0.79
N ILE A 53 -3.40 -29.01 0.72
CA ILE A 53 -3.58 -27.57 0.83
C ILE A 53 -4.32 -27.10 -0.42
N PRO A 54 -5.45 -26.39 -0.31
CA PRO A 54 -6.19 -25.91 -1.48
C PRO A 54 -5.26 -25.12 -2.41
N SER A 55 -5.29 -25.40 -3.71
CA SER A 55 -4.42 -24.79 -4.71
C SER A 55 -4.40 -23.25 -4.71
N ASN A 56 -5.45 -22.62 -4.17
CA ASN A 56 -5.55 -21.17 -4.04
C ASN A 56 -4.66 -20.56 -2.95
N SER A 57 -4.23 -21.32 -1.93
CA SER A 57 -3.29 -20.81 -0.92
C SER A 57 -1.82 -21.00 -1.31
N ILE A 58 -1.51 -21.80 -2.32
CA ILE A 58 -0.14 -22.00 -2.81
C ILE A 58 0.35 -20.75 -3.58
N MET A 59 -0.56 -20.00 -4.23
CA MET A 59 -0.20 -18.73 -4.87
C MET A 59 0.23 -17.63 -3.88
N ASP A 60 -0.03 -17.78 -2.58
CA ASP A 60 0.34 -16.79 -1.56
C ASP A 60 1.73 -17.05 -0.94
N VAL A 61 2.42 -18.11 -1.38
CA VAL A 61 3.69 -18.56 -0.77
C VAL A 61 4.93 -17.83 -1.31
N PHE A 62 4.86 -17.25 -2.52
CA PHE A 62 6.01 -16.56 -3.12
C PHE A 62 5.87 -15.03 -3.03
N PRO A 63 6.86 -14.33 -2.41
CA PRO A 63 6.86 -12.88 -2.38
C PRO A 63 6.95 -12.32 -3.80
N ARG A 64 6.05 -11.39 -4.13
CA ARG A 64 6.02 -10.70 -5.44
C ARG A 64 6.73 -9.35 -5.34
N LYS A 65 7.63 -9.06 -6.29
CA LYS A 65 8.29 -7.74 -6.41
C LYS A 65 7.24 -6.63 -6.54
N ASN A 66 7.46 -5.49 -5.87
CA ASN A 66 6.60 -4.29 -5.96
C ASN A 66 7.29 -3.20 -6.78
N PHE A 67 6.85 -3.02 -8.03
CA PHE A 67 7.38 -2.02 -8.96
C PHE A 67 6.75 -0.63 -8.79
N ALA A 68 5.81 -0.48 -7.85
CA ALA A 68 5.21 0.81 -7.48
C ALA A 68 5.78 1.36 -6.16
N SER A 69 6.81 0.73 -5.58
CA SER A 69 7.43 1.18 -4.33
C SER A 69 8.18 2.49 -4.52
N PHE A 70 7.76 3.55 -3.82
CA PHE A 70 8.41 4.87 -3.89
C PHE A 70 9.87 4.85 -3.40
N PRO A 71 10.22 4.20 -2.27
CA PRO A 71 11.61 4.07 -1.84
C PRO A 71 12.50 3.36 -2.87
N ALA A 72 11.90 2.51 -3.73
CA ALA A 72 12.58 1.86 -4.84
C ALA A 72 12.53 2.69 -6.14
N GLY A 73 12.16 3.97 -6.10
CA GLY A 73 12.20 4.88 -7.25
C GLY A 73 10.91 4.99 -8.07
N ALA A 74 9.78 4.41 -7.63
CA ALA A 74 8.50 4.67 -8.28
C ALA A 74 8.04 6.10 -7.98
N ASN A 75 7.21 6.68 -8.83
CA ASN A 75 6.75 8.06 -8.65
C ASN A 75 5.28 8.25 -9.05
N ILE A 76 4.64 9.27 -8.50
CA ILE A 76 3.29 9.68 -8.85
C ILE A 76 3.32 10.58 -10.09
N LEU A 77 2.47 10.27 -11.05
CA LEU A 77 2.19 11.12 -12.20
C LEU A 77 1.10 12.11 -11.83
N GLN A 78 1.49 13.30 -11.38
CA GLN A 78 0.56 14.30 -10.85
C GLN A 78 -0.52 14.69 -11.86
N SER A 79 -0.19 14.82 -13.15
CA SER A 79 -1.15 15.16 -14.21
C SER A 79 -2.22 14.08 -14.47
N TRP A 80 -2.00 12.86 -13.99
CA TRP A 80 -2.93 11.74 -14.12
C TRP A 80 -3.64 11.42 -12.81
N THR A 81 -3.32 12.12 -11.73
CA THR A 81 -3.79 11.82 -10.38
C THR A 81 -4.86 12.82 -9.97
N SER A 82 -5.94 12.34 -9.37
CA SER A 82 -7.00 13.19 -8.83
C SER A 82 -6.48 14.12 -7.75
N PRO A 83 -7.08 15.31 -7.58
CA PRO A 83 -6.73 16.20 -6.47
C PRO A 83 -6.94 15.51 -5.12
N THR A 84 -6.00 15.72 -4.19
CA THR A 84 -6.18 15.33 -2.80
C THR A 84 -7.42 16.00 -2.22
N TRP A 85 -8.17 15.27 -1.40
CA TRP A 85 -9.34 15.79 -0.70
C TRP A 85 -8.95 16.94 0.23
N THR A 86 -9.76 18.00 0.21
CA THR A 86 -9.57 19.19 1.04
C THR A 86 -10.90 19.64 1.63
N HIS A 87 -10.88 20.10 2.87
CA HIS A 87 -12.04 20.68 3.54
C HIS A 87 -11.71 22.04 4.14
N HIS A 88 -12.56 23.02 3.89
CA HIS A 88 -12.39 24.36 4.45
C HIS A 88 -13.26 24.52 5.69
N LEU A 89 -12.63 24.71 6.84
CA LEU A 89 -13.32 25.00 8.08
C LEU A 89 -13.87 26.44 8.05
N LYS A 90 -15.15 26.57 8.39
CA LYS A 90 -15.77 27.88 8.60
C LYS A 90 -15.38 28.38 9.99
N SER A 91 -14.62 29.48 10.05
CA SER A 91 -14.38 30.21 11.30
C SER A 91 -15.61 31.05 11.63
N GLN A 92 -16.12 30.97 12.86
CA GLN A 92 -17.19 31.83 13.38
C GLN A 92 -16.67 33.12 14.06
N SER A 93 -15.36 33.38 14.00
CA SER A 93 -14.78 34.57 14.64
C SER A 93 -14.97 35.84 13.80
N MET A 94 -15.65 36.84 14.36
CA MET A 94 -15.85 38.18 13.76
C MET A 94 -14.53 38.96 13.51
N PHE A 95 -13.41 38.55 14.11
CA PHE A 95 -12.16 39.29 14.06
C PHE A 95 -11.06 38.64 13.19
N ASN A 96 -11.29 37.44 12.64
CA ASN A 96 -10.34 36.79 11.73
C ASN A 96 -11.03 35.79 10.79
N ASN A 97 -11.32 36.24 9.56
CA ASN A 97 -11.85 35.42 8.46
C ASN A 97 -10.78 34.51 7.82
N LYS A 98 -9.94 33.85 8.61
CA LYS A 98 -9.03 32.82 8.09
C LYS A 98 -9.79 31.50 7.98
N ARG A 99 -10.10 31.08 6.74
CA ARG A 99 -10.58 29.72 6.44
C ARG A 99 -9.42 28.76 6.62
N LEU A 100 -9.41 27.97 7.70
CA LEU A 100 -8.43 26.89 7.84
C LEU A 100 -8.73 25.82 6.78
N LYS A 101 -7.73 25.51 5.94
CA LYS A 101 -7.79 24.40 4.99
C LYS A 101 -7.22 23.16 5.65
N VAL A 102 -8.04 22.13 5.80
CA VAL A 102 -7.62 20.78 6.15
C VAL A 102 -7.43 20.02 4.85
N GLU A 103 -6.29 19.34 4.71
CA GLU A 103 -5.94 18.57 3.52
C GLU A 103 -5.61 17.13 3.93
N GLY A 104 -6.04 16.17 3.12
CA GLY A 104 -5.67 14.77 3.31
C GLY A 104 -4.19 14.52 3.03
N ASN A 105 -3.73 13.30 3.27
CA ASN A 105 -2.36 12.93 2.90
C ASN A 105 -2.19 12.98 1.36
N PRO A 106 -0.98 13.28 0.86
CA PRO A 106 -0.71 13.31 -0.57
C PRO A 106 -0.77 11.92 -1.23
N PRO A 107 -0.92 11.82 -2.58
CA PRO A 107 -1.01 10.54 -3.29
C PRO A 107 0.18 9.61 -3.08
N ILE A 108 1.37 10.17 -2.85
CA ILE A 108 2.59 9.40 -2.59
C ILE A 108 2.46 8.45 -1.40
N THR A 109 1.57 8.76 -0.43
CA THR A 109 1.26 7.91 0.72
C THR A 109 0.87 6.49 0.29
N VAL A 110 0.19 6.34 -0.85
CA VAL A 110 -0.23 5.04 -1.41
C VAL A 110 0.95 4.14 -1.77
N LEU A 111 2.14 4.70 -1.99
CA LEU A 111 3.34 3.97 -2.44
C LEU A 111 4.36 3.72 -1.32
N ILE A 112 4.11 4.26 -0.12
CA ILE A 112 5.00 4.19 1.06
C ILE A 112 4.34 3.55 2.29
N SER A 113 3.01 3.59 2.40
CA SER A 113 2.30 3.39 3.66
C SER A 113 2.36 1.94 4.19
N HIS A 114 2.37 1.82 5.52
CA HIS A 114 2.38 0.57 6.29
C HIS A 114 0.99 0.18 6.85
N LEU A 115 -0.11 0.72 6.31
CA LEU A 115 -1.49 0.47 6.76
C LEU A 115 -1.82 0.96 8.17
N SER A 116 -1.17 2.04 8.64
CA SER A 116 -1.52 2.68 9.92
C SER A 116 -2.77 3.54 9.76
N LEU A 117 -3.64 3.62 10.77
CA LEU A 117 -4.85 4.44 10.72
C LEU A 117 -4.54 5.89 10.32
N GLY A 118 -5.32 6.42 9.38
CA GLY A 118 -5.15 7.79 8.89
C GLY A 118 -4.00 7.98 7.91
N THR A 119 -3.23 6.95 7.55
CA THR A 119 -2.13 7.02 6.55
C THR A 119 -2.60 6.59 5.15
N CYS A 120 -3.71 7.18 4.69
CA CYS A 120 -4.26 6.95 3.35
C CYS A 120 -4.33 8.25 2.55
N TRP A 121 -4.18 8.14 1.24
CA TRP A 121 -4.50 9.24 0.33
C TRP A 121 -6.01 9.24 0.09
N SER A 122 -6.63 10.41 0.24
CA SER A 122 -8.05 10.60 -0.03
C SER A 122 -8.28 11.51 -1.22
N PHE A 123 -9.30 11.20 -2.00
CA PHE A 123 -9.86 12.08 -3.04
C PHE A 123 -11.36 12.28 -2.81
N ALA A 124 -11.89 13.38 -3.34
CA ALA A 124 -13.30 13.74 -3.14
C ALA A 124 -14.26 12.83 -3.92
N GLY A 125 -15.34 12.43 -3.25
CA GLY A 125 -16.36 11.55 -3.80
C GLY A 125 -15.90 10.10 -4.00
N GLU A 126 -16.62 9.40 -4.87
CA GLU A 126 -16.47 7.95 -5.08
C GLU A 126 -15.56 7.58 -6.26
N LYS A 127 -15.25 8.56 -7.11
CA LYS A 127 -14.52 8.36 -8.37
C LYS A 127 -13.24 9.18 -8.38
N GLY A 128 -12.15 8.53 -8.73
CA GLY A 128 -10.83 9.15 -8.76
C GLY A 128 -9.85 8.29 -9.51
N GLN A 129 -8.62 8.76 -9.63
CA GLN A 129 -7.57 8.03 -10.32
C GLN A 129 -6.18 8.40 -9.82
N ILE A 130 -5.24 7.46 -9.95
CA ILE A 130 -3.84 7.63 -9.56
C ILE A 130 -2.94 7.10 -10.68
N GLY A 131 -2.08 7.97 -11.19
CA GLY A 131 -1.06 7.60 -12.18
C GLY A 131 0.26 7.30 -11.49
N ILE A 132 0.90 6.20 -11.87
CA ILE A 132 2.14 5.73 -11.25
C ILE A 132 3.17 5.44 -12.35
N GLN A 133 4.33 6.08 -12.24
CA GLN A 133 5.55 5.69 -12.92
C GLN A 133 6.17 4.52 -12.15
N LEU A 134 6.32 3.38 -12.83
CA LEU A 134 6.93 2.19 -12.25
C LEU A 134 8.45 2.34 -12.18
N THR A 135 9.08 1.59 -11.27
CA THR A 135 10.54 1.56 -11.10
C THR A 135 11.28 0.99 -12.31
N ARG A 136 10.63 0.07 -13.05
CA ARG A 136 11.14 -0.58 -14.25
C ARG A 136 10.01 -0.80 -15.24
N VAL A 137 10.37 -1.05 -16.49
CA VAL A 137 9.41 -1.50 -17.49
C VAL A 137 9.17 -3.00 -17.29
N ILE A 138 7.91 -3.39 -17.13
CA ILE A 138 7.54 -4.76 -16.76
C ILE A 138 6.35 -5.27 -17.56
N HIS A 139 6.23 -6.59 -17.62
CA HIS A 139 4.96 -7.27 -17.87
C HIS A 139 4.17 -7.27 -16.57
N VAL A 140 3.07 -6.52 -16.50
CA VAL A 140 2.28 -6.41 -15.27
C VAL A 140 1.50 -7.70 -15.06
N THR A 141 1.73 -8.40 -13.95
CA THR A 141 1.11 -9.68 -13.62
C THR A 141 0.04 -9.55 -12.54
N GLY A 142 0.02 -8.45 -11.80
CA GLY A 142 -1.03 -8.22 -10.81
C GLY A 142 -0.94 -6.89 -10.11
N ILE A 143 -1.99 -6.60 -9.34
CA ILE A 143 -2.08 -5.44 -8.46
C ILE A 143 -2.51 -5.91 -7.08
N THR A 144 -1.88 -5.38 -6.05
CA THR A 144 -2.37 -5.51 -4.67
C THR A 144 -2.96 -4.20 -4.23
N ILE A 145 -4.19 -4.23 -3.70
CA ILE A 145 -4.82 -3.10 -3.03
C ILE A 145 -4.98 -3.48 -1.56
N SER A 146 -4.63 -2.55 -0.68
CA SER A 146 -4.73 -2.75 0.76
C SER A 146 -5.50 -1.63 1.40
N HIS A 147 -6.25 -1.99 2.43
CA HIS A 147 -6.93 -1.07 3.33
C HIS A 147 -6.69 -1.51 4.78
N VAL A 148 -6.91 -0.62 5.74
CA VAL A 148 -7.02 -1.04 7.15
C VAL A 148 -8.18 -2.00 7.32
N SER A 149 -8.05 -2.94 8.27
CA SER A 149 -9.11 -3.89 8.62
C SER A 149 -10.42 -3.16 8.96
N ARG A 150 -11.56 -3.76 8.57
CA ARG A 150 -12.88 -3.21 8.87
C ARG A 150 -13.14 -2.99 10.36
N PHE A 151 -12.48 -3.77 11.21
CA PHE A 151 -12.58 -3.64 12.67
C PHE A 151 -11.80 -2.45 13.24
N LEU A 152 -10.88 -1.87 12.46
CA LEU A 152 -10.07 -0.72 12.86
C LEU A 152 -10.50 0.58 12.16
N ALA A 153 -11.11 0.48 10.98
CA ALA A 153 -11.50 1.64 10.20
C ALA A 153 -12.58 2.50 10.90
N TYR A 154 -12.39 3.82 10.97
CA TYR A 154 -13.44 4.74 11.43
C TYR A 154 -14.68 4.73 10.53
N ASP A 155 -14.48 4.64 9.22
CA ASP A 155 -15.56 4.41 8.24
C ASP A 155 -15.02 3.54 7.10
N ILE A 156 -15.31 2.24 7.16
CA ILE A 156 -14.89 1.28 6.14
C ILE A 156 -15.49 1.57 4.75
N ARG A 157 -16.60 2.33 4.68
CA ARG A 157 -17.25 2.70 3.42
C ARG A 157 -16.39 3.58 2.52
N THR A 158 -15.35 4.21 3.09
CA THR A 158 -14.36 5.00 2.36
C THR A 158 -13.40 4.14 1.54
N ALA A 159 -13.32 2.84 1.77
CA ALA A 159 -12.47 1.94 1.00
C ALA A 159 -12.91 1.91 -0.49
N PRO A 160 -11.97 1.87 -1.44
CA PRO A 160 -12.31 1.71 -2.86
C PRO A 160 -13.07 0.40 -3.06
N ASN A 161 -13.98 0.36 -4.05
CA ASN A 161 -14.71 -0.85 -4.44
C ASN A 161 -14.31 -1.24 -5.86
N LYS A 162 -15.03 -0.75 -6.87
CA LYS A 162 -14.76 -1.08 -8.27
C LYS A 162 -13.59 -0.25 -8.77
N PHE A 163 -12.63 -0.89 -9.42
CA PHE A 163 -11.49 -0.21 -10.02
C PHE A 163 -11.09 -0.82 -11.35
N GLU A 164 -10.32 -0.06 -12.11
CA GLU A 164 -9.69 -0.50 -13.35
C GLU A 164 -8.20 -0.19 -13.29
N LEU A 165 -7.39 -1.12 -13.79
CA LEU A 165 -5.96 -0.92 -13.97
C LEU A 165 -5.68 -0.80 -15.47
N TRP A 166 -4.98 0.27 -15.81
CA TRP A 166 -4.56 0.59 -17.17
C TRP A 166 -3.04 0.70 -17.25
N GLY A 167 -2.46 0.35 -18.40
CA GLY A 167 -1.03 0.48 -18.67
C GLY A 167 -0.76 1.38 -19.86
N LEU A 168 0.25 2.25 -19.77
CA LEU A 168 0.80 2.96 -20.94
C LEU A 168 1.96 2.16 -21.52
N GLY A 169 1.79 1.68 -22.75
CA GLY A 169 2.81 0.86 -23.42
C GLY A 169 4.12 1.61 -23.62
N PHE A 170 5.24 0.94 -23.38
CA PHE A 170 6.58 1.53 -23.48
C PHE A 170 6.96 1.98 -24.91
N ASN A 171 6.41 1.35 -25.95
CA ASN A 171 6.82 1.53 -27.36
C ASN A 171 6.29 2.82 -28.03
N GLY A 172 6.27 3.97 -27.33
CA GLY A 172 5.92 5.27 -27.92
C GLY A 172 4.43 5.48 -28.26
N ARG A 173 3.54 4.57 -27.88
CA ARG A 173 2.09 4.73 -28.05
C ARG A 173 1.53 5.55 -26.89
N LYS A 174 0.64 6.50 -27.21
CA LYS A 174 -0.03 7.36 -26.22
C LYS A 174 -1.30 6.75 -25.61
N ASN A 175 -1.79 5.63 -26.15
CA ASN A 175 -3.04 5.01 -25.71
C ASN A 175 -2.81 4.09 -24.51
N LEU A 176 -3.76 4.11 -23.58
CA LEU A 176 -3.80 3.23 -22.42
C LEU A 176 -4.45 1.89 -22.78
N ASP A 177 -3.84 0.79 -22.36
CA ASP A 177 -4.41 -0.55 -22.44
C ASP A 177 -5.12 -0.89 -21.13
N LEU A 178 -6.35 -1.41 -21.20
CA LEU A 178 -7.05 -1.93 -20.02
C LEU A 178 -6.44 -3.29 -19.65
N LEU A 179 -5.84 -3.37 -18.47
CA LEU A 179 -5.18 -4.58 -17.98
C LEU A 179 -6.12 -5.41 -17.11
N HIS A 180 -6.93 -4.76 -16.29
CA HIS A 180 -7.81 -5.44 -15.32
C HIS A 180 -9.00 -4.58 -14.92
N VAL A 181 -10.11 -5.26 -14.59
CA VAL A 181 -11.26 -4.69 -13.89
C VAL A 181 -11.50 -5.55 -12.65
N GLY A 182 -11.49 -4.93 -11.48
CA GLY A 182 -11.59 -5.63 -10.21
C GLY A 182 -12.52 -4.92 -9.23
N ALA A 183 -12.81 -5.60 -8.12
CA ALA A 183 -13.54 -5.06 -6.99
C ALA A 183 -12.85 -5.46 -5.69
N TYR A 184 -12.50 -4.47 -4.87
CA TYR A 184 -11.99 -4.70 -3.52
C TYR A 184 -13.17 -5.07 -2.59
N ASP A 185 -12.99 -6.11 -1.78
CA ASP A 185 -14.03 -6.66 -0.91
C ASP A 185 -13.75 -6.36 0.57
N ILE A 186 -14.53 -5.47 1.18
CA ILE A 186 -14.37 -5.13 2.61
C ILE A 186 -14.76 -6.27 3.58
N GLU A 187 -15.44 -7.31 3.10
CA GLU A 187 -15.86 -8.48 3.89
C GLU A 187 -14.90 -9.65 3.77
N ALA A 188 -13.88 -9.55 2.90
CA ALA A 188 -12.86 -10.59 2.76
C ALA A 188 -12.09 -10.80 4.09
N ALA A 189 -11.60 -12.03 4.30
CA ALA A 189 -10.86 -12.39 5.50
C ALA A 189 -9.56 -11.56 5.67
N GLN A 190 -8.98 -11.08 4.58
CA GLN A 190 -7.76 -10.27 4.57
C GLN A 190 -8.04 -8.90 3.95
N SER A 191 -7.53 -7.85 4.60
CA SER A 191 -7.64 -6.47 4.11
C SER A 191 -6.61 -6.11 3.03
N VAL A 192 -5.67 -7.02 2.77
CA VAL A 192 -4.71 -6.97 1.67
C VAL A 192 -5.20 -7.93 0.59
N GLN A 193 -5.50 -7.42 -0.60
CA GLN A 193 -6.09 -8.23 -1.67
C GLN A 193 -5.27 -8.11 -2.95
N TYR A 194 -4.89 -9.27 -3.47
CA TYR A 194 -4.17 -9.41 -4.73
C TYR A 194 -5.14 -9.75 -5.86
N PHE A 195 -4.98 -9.06 -6.98
CA PHE A 195 -5.75 -9.26 -8.20
C PHE A 195 -4.79 -9.67 -9.31
N ALA A 196 -4.92 -10.92 -9.76
CA ALA A 196 -4.13 -11.47 -10.85
C ALA A 196 -4.57 -10.88 -12.19
N ILE A 197 -3.60 -10.62 -13.07
CA ILE A 197 -3.83 -10.14 -14.43
C ILE A 197 -3.47 -11.25 -15.39
N SER A 198 -4.42 -11.63 -16.26
CA SER A 198 -4.19 -12.67 -17.24
C SER A 198 -3.10 -12.27 -18.22
N SER A 199 -2.11 -13.14 -18.41
CA SER A 199 -0.90 -12.88 -19.20
C SER A 199 -1.11 -12.80 -20.72
N SER A 200 -2.35 -12.68 -21.20
CA SER A 200 -2.65 -12.55 -22.63
C SER A 200 -2.05 -11.28 -23.25
N GLN A 201 -1.52 -10.37 -22.43
CA GLN A 201 -0.86 -9.15 -22.86
C GLN A 201 0.66 -9.31 -22.75
N THR A 202 1.31 -9.68 -23.86
CA THR A 202 2.78 -9.75 -24.00
C THR A 202 3.46 -8.36 -24.01
N ARG A 203 2.80 -7.34 -23.47
CA ARG A 203 3.21 -5.94 -23.55
C ARG A 203 3.91 -5.48 -22.29
N LEU A 204 4.83 -4.55 -22.50
CA LEU A 204 5.65 -3.93 -21.48
C LEU A 204 5.12 -2.54 -21.14
N TYR A 205 5.03 -2.26 -19.85
CA TYR A 205 4.48 -1.02 -19.31
C TYR A 205 5.51 -0.35 -18.40
N SER A 206 5.71 0.95 -18.59
CA SER A 206 6.53 1.79 -17.70
C SER A 206 5.68 2.63 -16.75
N LYS A 207 4.41 2.87 -17.11
CA LYS A 207 3.45 3.67 -16.34
C LYS A 207 2.14 2.92 -16.27
N VAL A 208 1.45 3.06 -15.14
CA VAL A 208 0.10 2.55 -14.94
C VAL A 208 -0.82 3.66 -14.46
N LEU A 209 -2.11 3.50 -14.74
CA LEU A 209 -3.18 4.35 -14.24
C LEU A 209 -4.23 3.48 -13.59
N VAL A 210 -4.52 3.72 -12.32
CA VAL A 210 -5.62 3.05 -11.62
C VAL A 210 -6.79 4.02 -11.52
N LYS A 211 -7.95 3.60 -12.02
CA LYS A 211 -9.19 4.37 -11.96
C LYS A 211 -10.13 3.73 -10.95
N PHE A 212 -10.45 4.44 -9.90
CA PHE A 212 -11.49 4.06 -8.95
C PHE A 212 -12.84 4.51 -9.50
N ARG A 213 -13.76 3.55 -9.62
CA ARG A 213 -15.09 3.75 -10.21
C ARG A 213 -16.19 3.91 -9.17
N SER A 214 -15.95 3.39 -7.96
CA SER A 214 -16.81 3.56 -6.79
C SER A 214 -16.03 3.27 -5.50
N ASN A 215 -16.62 3.63 -4.36
CA ASN A 215 -16.22 3.16 -3.04
C ASN A 215 -17.34 2.28 -2.42
N HIS A 216 -17.30 2.08 -1.12
CA HIS A 216 -18.27 1.27 -0.38
C HIS A 216 -19.42 2.08 0.24
N GLY A 217 -19.75 3.25 -0.33
CA GLY A 217 -20.94 4.04 -0.02
C GLY A 217 -20.69 5.32 0.79
N ASN A 218 -19.43 5.79 0.88
CA ASN A 218 -19.16 7.11 1.46
C ASN A 218 -19.32 8.20 0.37
N PRO A 219 -20.25 9.15 0.49
CA PRO A 219 -20.50 10.13 -0.56
C PRO A 219 -19.43 11.24 -0.63
N ASN A 220 -18.64 11.41 0.44
CA ASN A 220 -17.76 12.56 0.60
C ASN A 220 -16.35 12.31 0.07
N LEU A 221 -15.82 11.10 0.29
CA LEU A 221 -14.45 10.75 -0.08
C LEU A 221 -14.24 9.25 -0.25
N THR A 222 -13.15 8.92 -0.93
CA THR A 222 -12.58 7.58 -0.99
C THR A 222 -11.15 7.64 -0.46
N CYS A 223 -10.74 6.67 0.37
CA CYS A 223 -9.39 6.60 0.92
C CYS A 223 -8.65 5.33 0.48
N VAL A 224 -7.47 5.52 -0.10
CA VAL A 224 -6.61 4.44 -0.60
C VAL A 224 -5.37 4.38 0.30
N TYR A 225 -5.16 3.25 0.97
CA TYR A 225 -4.06 3.12 1.94
C TYR A 225 -2.75 2.74 1.27
N HIS A 226 -2.71 1.62 0.56
CA HIS A 226 -1.49 1.14 -0.07
C HIS A 226 -1.79 0.34 -1.32
N MET A 227 -0.94 0.50 -2.33
CA MET A 227 -1.03 -0.26 -3.57
C MET A 227 0.33 -0.78 -3.99
N LYS A 228 0.35 -2.00 -4.50
CA LYS A 228 1.54 -2.60 -5.12
C LYS A 228 1.21 -2.97 -6.56
N ILE A 229 2.19 -2.79 -7.44
CA ILE A 229 2.12 -3.27 -8.82
C ILE A 229 3.16 -4.37 -8.98
N HIS A 230 2.70 -5.53 -9.43
CA HIS A 230 3.50 -6.73 -9.59
C HIS A 230 3.72 -7.02 -11.06
N GLY A 231 4.87 -7.59 -11.38
CA GLY A 231 5.18 -7.96 -12.74
C GLY A 231 6.53 -8.65 -12.86
N GLU A 232 6.89 -8.87 -14.11
CA GLU A 232 8.16 -9.49 -14.50
C GLU A 232 8.91 -8.53 -15.40
N THR A 233 10.17 -8.27 -15.06
CA THR A 233 11.11 -7.58 -15.94
C THR A 233 11.53 -8.54 -17.05
N ARG A 234 11.91 -8.00 -18.22
CA ARG A 234 12.76 -8.76 -19.13
C ARG A 234 14.15 -8.86 -18.51
N GLU A 235 14.36 -9.83 -17.62
CA GLU A 235 15.72 -10.19 -17.23
C GLU A 235 16.40 -10.81 -18.46
N LYS A 236 17.57 -10.26 -18.82
CA LYS A 236 18.54 -10.94 -19.69
C LYS A 236 18.89 -12.27 -19.00
N LEU A 237 18.30 -13.35 -19.48
CA LEU A 237 19.07 -14.58 -19.58
C LEU A 237 20.07 -14.31 -20.70
N ASP A 238 21.34 -14.24 -20.30
CA ASP A 238 22.52 -14.19 -21.16
C ASP A 238 22.91 -12.78 -21.68
N GLY A 239 24.20 -12.49 -21.54
CA GLY A 239 24.78 -11.15 -21.59
C GLY A 239 24.59 -10.40 -22.91
N ILE A 240 24.55 -9.07 -22.77
CA ILE A 240 24.74 -8.03 -23.81
C ILE A 240 23.72 -8.05 -24.96
N GLY A 241 22.99 -6.93 -25.11
CA GLY A 241 21.99 -6.77 -26.18
C GLY A 241 20.92 -5.72 -25.85
N ASN A 242 21.24 -4.45 -26.12
CA ASN A 242 20.33 -3.36 -26.51
C ASN A 242 18.97 -3.24 -25.80
N LEU A 243 18.96 -2.93 -24.50
CA LEU A 243 17.83 -2.20 -23.93
C LEU A 243 18.12 -0.70 -24.10
N PRO A 244 17.12 0.15 -24.47
CA PRO A 244 17.29 1.60 -24.45
C PRO A 244 17.82 2.03 -23.08
N GLU A 245 18.79 2.95 -23.05
CA GLU A 245 19.43 3.46 -21.83
C GLU A 245 18.41 3.92 -20.76
N GLU A 246 17.22 4.31 -21.19
CA GLU A 246 16.06 4.70 -20.37
C GLU A 246 15.46 3.57 -19.50
N LEU A 247 15.88 2.32 -19.70
CA LEU A 247 15.46 1.14 -18.91
C LEU A 247 16.48 0.74 -17.84
N ASP A 248 17.66 1.34 -17.85
CA ASP A 248 18.81 0.95 -17.03
C ASP A 248 19.00 1.87 -15.80
N TYR A 249 17.94 2.51 -15.34
CA TYR A 249 18.00 3.33 -14.12
C TYR A 249 18.32 2.43 -12.92
N LEU A 250 19.53 2.62 -12.40
CA LEU A 250 20.00 2.07 -11.14
C LEU A 250 19.10 2.60 -10.01
N VAL A 251 18.12 1.80 -9.62
CA VAL A 251 17.46 1.97 -8.34
C VAL A 251 18.46 1.53 -7.26
N PRO A 252 18.75 2.35 -6.24
CA PRO A 252 19.50 1.89 -5.08
C PRO A 252 18.67 0.80 -4.40
N THR A 253 19.13 -0.45 -4.47
CA THR A 253 18.66 -1.55 -3.62
C THR A 253 19.62 -1.75 -2.48
#